data_AF-A0A1J4ZZJ6-F1
#
_entry.id   AF-A0A1J4ZZJ6-F1
#
_cell.length_a   1.000
_cell.length_b   1.000
_cell.length_c   1.000
_cell.angle_alpha   90.00
_cell.angle_beta   90.00
_cell.angle_gamma   90.00
#
_symmetry.space_group_name_H-M   'P 1'
#
loop_
_entity.id
_entity.type
_entity.pdbx_description
1 polymer ?
#
loop_
_entity_poly.entity_id
_entity_poly.type
_entity_poly.pdbx_seq_one_letter_code
_entity_poly.pdbx_strand_id
1 'polypeptide(L)'
;MDLYTRCKQLAIELNETEGWHLSPQAIEDLARAVLPFVNDDMSEAELRQVVLSFYLDSPRVERMKVRGDPEGEADWEAVREHFVVRARRLGIPEADVEDVAHDACRKAMEKLSTYRFQNRLERWLSVVVRNECWQRFRIPKTKPLELPLDVLASGEESQDVQNDISDAYRQASGANTLERRAETPESLLLHAERVVALQQAVEQLQSGKYVKILRYSYQEIYRVTPDGRSVKWTDAEIAKEVGLAPSSIAKIRERILRRLRDDPEFRQMVEDLFGADWLTERELARKGRVRTRPVRASKKIDDEKEQ
;
A
#
# COMPACT_ATOMS: atom_id res chain seq x y z
N MET A 1 -16.25 39.11 5.25
CA MET A 1 -14.81 39.47 5.31
C MET A 1 -14.20 39.02 4.00
N ASP A 2 -13.48 39.89 3.27
CA ASP A 2 -12.85 39.48 2.00
C ASP A 2 -11.73 38.45 2.24
N LEU A 3 -11.39 37.70 1.18
CA LEU A 3 -10.41 36.61 1.25
C LEU A 3 -9.01 37.10 1.66
N TYR A 4 -8.62 38.28 1.18
CA TYR A 4 -7.34 38.92 1.54
C TYR A 4 -7.26 39.19 3.05
N THR A 5 -8.31 39.76 3.65
CA THR A 5 -8.39 40.06 5.08
C THR A 5 -8.35 38.76 5.89
N ARG A 6 -9.05 37.70 5.44
CA ARG A 6 -8.98 36.37 6.07
C ARG A 6 -7.55 35.81 6.04
N CYS A 7 -6.88 35.84 4.89
CA CYS A 7 -5.49 35.39 4.75
C CYS A 7 -4.50 36.22 5.58
N LYS A 8 -4.67 37.55 5.62
CA LYS A 8 -3.85 38.45 6.43
C LYS A 8 -4.01 38.16 7.92
N GLN A 9 -5.24 37.97 8.39
CA GLN A 9 -5.53 37.63 9.79
C GLN A 9 -4.87 36.30 10.18
N LEU A 10 -5.01 35.26 9.35
CA LEU A 10 -4.35 33.98 9.57
C LEU A 10 -2.83 34.07 9.55
N ALA A 11 -2.25 34.92 8.69
CA ALA A 11 -0.81 35.16 8.63
C ALA A 11 -0.30 35.88 9.89
N ILE A 12 -1.06 36.81 10.47
CA ILE A 12 -0.73 37.44 11.77
C ILE A 12 -0.72 36.39 12.88
N GLU A 13 -1.78 35.59 12.97
CA GLU A 13 -1.88 34.53 13.98
C GLU A 13 -0.76 33.51 13.86
N LEU A 14 -0.46 33.04 12.64
CA LEU A 14 0.64 32.09 12.41
C LEU A 14 2.00 32.72 12.72
N ASN A 15 2.21 34.00 12.38
CA ASN A 15 3.43 34.72 12.71
C ASN A 15 3.70 34.77 14.22
N GLU A 16 2.64 34.93 15.01
CA GLU A 16 2.70 34.91 16.48
C GLU A 16 2.88 33.49 17.04
N THR A 17 2.11 32.50 16.56
CA THR A 17 2.11 31.14 17.13
C THR A 17 3.34 30.33 16.74
N GLU A 18 3.80 30.48 15.49
CA GLU A 18 4.94 29.74 14.94
C GLU A 18 6.26 30.50 15.09
N GLY A 19 6.23 31.75 15.57
CA GLY A 19 7.42 32.56 15.81
C GLY A 19 8.17 32.94 14.53
N TRP A 20 7.46 33.33 13.47
CA TRP A 20 8.11 33.70 12.19
C TRP A 20 8.79 35.07 12.22
N HIS A 21 8.37 35.96 13.14
CA HIS A 21 8.93 37.30 13.33
C HIS A 21 8.89 38.18 12.06
N LEU A 22 7.88 38.00 11.22
CA LEU A 22 7.65 38.81 10.02
C LEU A 22 7.25 40.24 10.39
N SER A 23 7.74 41.20 9.60
CA SER A 23 7.29 42.58 9.67
C SER A 23 5.84 42.72 9.18
N PRO A 24 5.11 43.78 9.57
CA PRO A 24 3.75 44.02 9.08
C PRO A 24 3.66 44.02 7.54
N GLN A 25 4.66 44.58 6.85
CA GLN A 25 4.72 44.59 5.40
C GLN A 25 4.88 43.17 4.82
N ALA A 26 5.76 42.35 5.41
CA ALA A 26 5.97 40.98 4.96
C ALA A 26 4.72 40.10 5.14
N ILE A 27 3.91 40.37 6.18
CA ILE A 27 2.61 39.72 6.37
C ILE A 27 1.63 40.10 5.25
N GLU A 28 1.59 41.37 4.85
CA GLU A 28 0.75 41.82 3.74
C GLU A 28 1.16 41.19 2.41
N ASP A 29 2.48 41.12 2.17
CA ASP A 29 3.02 40.52 0.94
C ASP A 29 2.76 39.00 0.90
N LEU A 30 2.91 38.31 2.04
CA LEU A 30 2.54 36.90 2.18
C LEU A 30 1.05 36.68 1.88
N ALA A 31 0.17 37.47 2.50
CA ALA A 31 -1.27 37.36 2.29
C ALA A 31 -1.64 37.56 0.81
N ARG A 32 -1.01 38.53 0.14
CA ARG A 32 -1.20 38.79 -1.30
C ARG A 32 -0.68 37.64 -2.17
N ALA A 33 0.48 37.08 -1.84
CA ALA A 33 1.10 35.98 -2.59
C ALA A 33 0.32 34.67 -2.47
N VAL A 34 -0.42 34.45 -1.37
CA VAL A 34 -1.24 33.26 -1.16
C VAL A 34 -2.56 33.30 -1.95
N LEU A 35 -3.09 34.49 -2.27
CA LEU A 35 -4.41 34.66 -2.93
C LEU A 35 -4.65 33.77 -4.16
N PRO A 36 -3.69 33.55 -5.09
CA PRO A 36 -3.91 32.69 -6.25
C PRO A 36 -4.16 31.21 -5.93
N PHE A 37 -3.88 30.77 -4.71
CA PHE A 37 -3.97 29.37 -4.28
C PHE A 37 -5.18 29.06 -3.40
N VAL A 38 -5.96 30.08 -3.07
CA VAL A 38 -7.12 29.98 -2.17
C VAL A 38 -8.41 30.37 -2.89
N ASN A 39 -9.54 29.82 -2.43
CA ASN A 39 -10.87 30.13 -2.93
C ASN A 39 -11.80 30.50 -1.77
N ASP A 40 -12.89 31.21 -2.06
CA ASP A 40 -13.84 31.69 -1.03
C ASP A 40 -14.51 30.55 -0.24
N ASP A 41 -14.71 29.39 -0.88
CA ASP A 41 -15.36 28.21 -0.28
C ASP A 41 -14.48 27.44 0.70
N MET A 42 -13.19 27.79 0.84
CA MET A 42 -12.28 27.07 1.73
C MET A 42 -12.61 27.34 3.20
N SER A 43 -12.60 26.27 3.98
CA SER A 43 -12.71 26.37 5.43
C SER A 43 -11.49 27.11 6.00
N GLU A 44 -11.64 27.68 7.20
CA GLU A 44 -10.55 28.40 7.87
C GLU A 44 -9.34 27.50 8.13
N ALA A 45 -9.56 26.22 8.46
CA ALA A 45 -8.49 25.25 8.66
C ALA A 45 -7.68 25.00 7.37
N GLU A 46 -8.36 24.89 6.22
CA GLU A 46 -7.69 24.72 4.93
C GLU A 46 -6.93 25.98 4.51
N LEU A 47 -7.50 27.17 4.71
CA LEU A 47 -6.80 28.44 4.45
C LEU A 47 -5.55 28.56 5.32
N ARG A 48 -5.66 28.24 6.62
CA ARG A 48 -4.53 28.23 7.55
C ARG A 48 -3.43 27.29 7.06
N GLN A 49 -3.80 26.09 6.61
CA GLN A 49 -2.86 25.12 6.06
C GLN A 49 -2.18 25.62 4.79
N VAL A 50 -2.89 26.31 3.88
CA VAL A 50 -2.30 26.88 2.67
C VAL A 50 -1.30 27.97 3.01
N VAL A 51 -1.65 28.92 3.90
CA VAL A 51 -0.75 30.00 4.33
C VAL A 51 0.52 29.43 4.94
N LEU A 52 0.38 28.45 5.84
CA LEU A 52 1.49 27.74 6.48
C LEU A 52 2.39 27.03 5.45
N SER A 53 1.78 26.26 4.55
CA SER A 53 2.54 25.48 3.55
C SER A 53 3.23 26.40 2.54
N PHE A 54 2.58 27.49 2.13
CA PHE A 54 3.18 28.50 1.26
C PHE A 54 4.39 29.16 1.92
N TYR A 55 4.27 29.62 3.16
CA TYR A 55 5.38 30.26 3.87
C TYR A 55 6.61 29.33 3.94
N LEU A 56 6.39 28.06 4.31
CA LEU A 56 7.49 27.13 4.53
C LEU A 56 8.08 26.56 3.23
N ASP A 57 7.26 26.32 2.22
CA ASP A 57 7.68 25.59 1.03
C ASP A 57 7.96 26.52 -0.18
N SER A 58 7.41 27.74 -0.21
CA SER A 58 7.56 28.63 -1.40
C SER A 58 9.00 28.95 -1.76
N PRO A 59 9.95 29.25 -0.83
CA PRO A 59 11.33 29.55 -1.22
C PRO A 59 11.98 28.37 -1.93
N ARG A 60 11.72 27.15 -1.42
CA ARG A 60 12.22 25.91 -2.01
C ARG A 60 11.59 25.64 -3.38
N VAL A 61 10.27 25.79 -3.49
CA VAL A 61 9.55 25.61 -4.75
C VAL A 61 10.04 26.57 -5.82
N GLU A 62 10.28 27.84 -5.49
CA GLU A 62 10.77 28.83 -6.46
C GLU A 62 12.19 28.49 -6.96
N ARG A 63 13.11 28.07 -6.08
CA ARG A 63 14.43 27.59 -6.52
C ARG A 63 14.33 26.36 -7.42
N MET A 64 13.51 25.38 -7.02
CA MET A 64 13.30 24.14 -7.79
C MET A 64 12.68 24.39 -9.18
N LYS A 65 12.03 25.53 -9.42
CA LYS A 65 11.49 25.91 -10.74
C LYS A 65 12.56 26.48 -11.68
N VAL A 66 13.64 27.05 -11.15
CA VAL A 66 14.69 27.69 -11.96
C VAL A 66 15.68 26.63 -12.43
N ARG A 67 15.69 26.35 -13.74
CA ARG A 67 16.62 25.38 -14.32
C ARG A 67 18.05 25.93 -14.28
N GLY A 68 18.97 25.12 -13.76
CA GLY A 68 20.38 25.50 -13.60
C GLY A 68 20.69 26.27 -12.32
N ASP A 69 19.71 26.46 -11.43
CA ASP A 69 19.96 26.97 -10.07
C ASP A 69 20.64 25.89 -9.23
N PRO A 70 21.85 26.10 -8.69
CA PRO A 70 22.58 25.07 -7.96
C PRO A 70 21.85 24.57 -6.70
N GLU A 71 21.14 25.44 -6.00
CA GLU A 71 20.37 25.06 -4.81
C GLU A 71 19.11 24.29 -5.21
N GLY A 72 18.45 24.69 -6.29
CA GLY A 72 17.31 23.98 -6.88
C GLY A 72 17.68 22.58 -7.38
N GLU A 73 18.85 22.42 -8.01
CA GLU A 73 19.39 21.13 -8.43
C GLU A 73 19.71 20.24 -7.22
N ALA A 74 20.31 20.79 -6.17
CA ALA A 74 20.55 20.06 -4.92
C ALA A 74 19.22 19.65 -4.24
N ASP A 75 18.21 20.52 -4.25
CA ASP A 75 16.87 20.23 -3.76
C ASP A 75 16.22 19.06 -4.52
N TRP A 76 16.37 19.01 -5.84
CA TRP A 76 15.87 17.91 -6.68
C TRP A 76 16.62 16.60 -6.45
N GLU A 77 17.93 16.65 -6.22
CA GLU A 77 18.73 15.48 -5.91
C GLU A 77 18.30 14.87 -4.56
N ALA A 78 18.09 15.70 -3.54
CA ALA A 78 17.54 15.25 -2.25
C ALA A 78 16.15 14.60 -2.39
N VAL A 79 15.31 15.13 -3.30
CA VAL A 79 14.00 14.53 -3.62
C VAL A 79 14.17 13.17 -4.32
N ARG A 80 15.13 13.04 -5.24
CA ARG A 80 15.46 11.78 -5.91
C ARG A 80 15.87 10.71 -4.90
N GLU A 81 16.79 11.04 -4.00
CA GLU A 81 17.23 10.14 -2.92
C GLU A 81 16.05 9.71 -2.03
N HIS A 82 15.17 10.65 -1.68
CA HIS A 82 13.95 10.35 -0.93
C HIS A 82 13.04 9.38 -1.71
N PHE A 83 12.89 9.57 -3.02
CA PHE A 83 12.09 8.70 -3.87
C PHE A 83 12.67 7.28 -3.98
N VAL A 84 13.99 7.14 -4.09
CA VAL A 84 14.68 5.84 -4.04
C VAL A 84 14.36 5.10 -2.74
N VAL A 85 14.53 5.76 -1.59
CA VAL A 85 14.22 5.16 -0.27
C VAL A 85 12.74 4.76 -0.18
N ARG A 86 11.84 5.60 -0.70
CA ARG A 86 10.40 5.34 -0.67
C ARG A 86 10.00 4.18 -1.58
N ALA A 87 10.54 4.10 -2.79
CA ALA A 87 10.31 3.01 -3.73
C ALA A 87 10.77 1.66 -3.17
N ARG A 88 11.96 1.61 -2.55
CA ARG A 88 12.43 0.41 -1.83
C ARG A 88 11.46 -0.03 -0.74
N ARG A 89 10.99 0.91 0.09
CA ARG A 89 10.01 0.62 1.16
C ARG A 89 8.67 0.13 0.63
N LEU A 90 8.30 0.53 -0.59
CA LEU A 90 7.08 0.07 -1.27
C LEU A 90 7.26 -1.26 -2.03
N GLY A 91 8.45 -1.87 -1.97
CA GLY A 91 8.71 -3.20 -2.55
C GLY A 91 9.05 -3.18 -4.04
N ILE A 92 9.49 -2.05 -4.58
CA ILE A 92 10.03 -1.99 -5.96
C ILE A 92 11.34 -2.80 -6.02
N PRO A 93 11.53 -3.70 -7.01
CA PRO A 93 12.78 -4.44 -7.17
C PRO A 93 13.97 -3.50 -7.31
N GLU A 94 15.11 -3.83 -6.71
CA GLU A 94 16.29 -2.93 -6.67
C GLU A 94 16.75 -2.48 -8.06
N ALA A 95 16.61 -3.34 -9.08
CA ALA A 95 16.93 -3.01 -10.47
C ALA A 95 16.04 -1.91 -11.08
N ASP A 96 14.82 -1.72 -10.55
CA ASP A 96 13.83 -0.77 -11.05
C ASP A 96 13.73 0.50 -10.17
N VAL A 97 14.35 0.53 -8.98
CA VAL A 97 14.18 1.61 -7.99
C VAL A 97 14.60 2.96 -8.55
N GLU A 98 15.78 3.02 -9.18
CA GLU A 98 16.31 4.27 -9.74
C GLU A 98 15.46 4.78 -10.91
N ASP A 99 14.99 3.88 -11.77
CA ASP A 99 14.09 4.24 -12.87
C ASP A 99 12.79 4.85 -12.36
N VAL A 100 12.21 4.25 -11.31
CA VAL A 100 11.00 4.78 -10.67
C VAL A 100 11.26 6.14 -10.03
N ALA A 101 12.40 6.33 -9.38
CA ALA A 101 12.77 7.61 -8.78
C ALA A 101 12.94 8.70 -9.86
N HIS A 102 13.62 8.40 -10.97
CA HIS A 102 13.76 9.32 -12.09
C HIS A 102 12.41 9.67 -12.74
N ASP A 103 11.54 8.69 -12.97
CA ASP A 103 10.20 8.92 -13.51
C ASP A 103 9.35 9.80 -12.57
N ALA A 104 9.43 9.56 -11.27
CA ALA A 104 8.75 10.36 -10.26
C ALA A 104 9.30 11.80 -10.20
N CYS A 105 10.63 11.98 -10.25
CA CYS A 105 11.26 13.30 -10.30
C CYS A 105 10.82 14.07 -11.54
N ARG A 106 10.88 13.45 -12.72
CA ARG A 106 10.43 14.06 -13.99
C ARG A 106 8.98 14.53 -13.90
N LYS A 107 8.06 13.67 -13.43
CA LYS A 107 6.65 14.03 -13.25
C LYS A 107 6.42 15.09 -12.18
N ALA A 108 7.23 15.09 -11.12
CA ALA A 108 7.19 16.15 -10.11
C ALA A 108 7.63 17.49 -10.73
N MET A 109 8.72 17.52 -11.51
CA MET A 109 9.19 18.73 -12.20
C MET A 109 8.12 19.29 -13.15
N GLU A 110 7.49 18.42 -13.96
CA GLU A 110 6.41 18.80 -14.88
C GLU A 110 5.22 19.43 -14.15
N LYS A 111 4.87 18.92 -12.96
CA LYS A 111 3.70 19.35 -12.18
C LYS A 111 3.99 20.42 -11.14
N LEU A 112 5.25 20.74 -10.86
CA LEU A 112 5.63 21.70 -9.81
C LEU A 112 5.03 23.09 -10.06
N SER A 113 4.90 23.49 -11.34
CA SER A 113 4.24 24.74 -11.74
C SER A 113 2.76 24.81 -11.35
N THR A 114 2.10 23.65 -11.21
CA THR A 114 0.68 23.53 -10.84
C THR A 114 0.45 23.28 -9.34
N TYR A 115 1.53 23.24 -8.55
CA TYR A 115 1.44 22.99 -7.12
C TYR A 115 0.75 24.15 -6.39
N ARG A 116 -0.29 23.83 -5.60
CA ARG A 116 -1.18 24.83 -4.98
C ARG A 116 -1.04 24.98 -3.46
N PHE A 117 0.02 24.45 -2.85
CA PHE A 117 0.27 24.56 -1.40
C PHE A 117 -0.88 24.11 -0.47
N GLN A 118 -1.86 23.34 -0.96
CA GLN A 118 -2.95 22.78 -0.14
C GLN A 118 -2.46 21.76 0.90
N ASN A 119 -1.26 21.24 0.71
CA ASN A 119 -0.55 20.38 1.63
C ASN A 119 0.92 20.82 1.66
N ARG A 120 1.73 20.23 2.53
CA ARG A 120 3.20 20.39 2.49
C ARG A 120 3.80 19.75 1.25
N LEU A 121 4.91 20.32 0.75
CA LEU A 121 5.60 19.88 -0.46
C LEU A 121 6.05 18.43 -0.34
N GLU A 122 6.60 18.05 0.82
CA GLU A 122 7.02 16.67 1.11
C GLU A 122 5.86 15.67 0.99
N ARG A 123 4.68 16.03 1.47
CA ARG A 123 3.47 15.19 1.36
C ARG A 123 3.03 15.07 -0.09
N TRP A 124 3.08 16.16 -0.86
CA TRP A 124 2.76 16.13 -2.29
C TRP A 124 3.74 15.26 -3.07
N LEU A 125 5.05 15.42 -2.85
CA LEU A 125 6.10 14.59 -3.43
C LEU A 125 5.94 13.10 -3.07
N SER A 126 5.57 12.81 -1.82
CA SER A 126 5.26 11.46 -1.37
C SER A 126 4.12 10.81 -2.15
N VAL A 127 3.10 11.59 -2.53
CA VAL A 127 2.00 11.12 -3.38
C VAL A 127 2.49 10.86 -4.81
N VAL A 128 3.36 11.72 -5.35
CA VAL A 128 3.93 11.54 -6.70
C VAL A 128 4.69 10.21 -6.79
N VAL A 129 5.67 9.96 -5.91
CA VAL A 129 6.45 8.70 -5.95
C VAL A 129 5.59 7.48 -5.68
N ARG A 130 4.60 7.59 -4.77
CA ARG A 130 3.63 6.51 -4.54
C ARG A 130 2.93 6.18 -5.86
N ASN A 131 2.34 7.16 -6.52
CA ASN A 131 1.61 6.92 -7.77
C ASN A 131 2.49 6.28 -8.85
N GLU A 132 3.77 6.64 -8.92
CA GLU A 132 4.72 6.01 -9.86
C GLU A 132 5.05 4.55 -9.52
N CYS A 133 5.32 4.25 -8.25
CA CYS A 133 5.50 2.87 -7.80
C CYS A 133 4.27 2.02 -8.17
N TRP A 134 3.08 2.58 -7.97
CA TRP A 134 1.81 1.93 -8.30
C TRP A 134 1.59 1.73 -9.79
N GLN A 135 2.02 2.66 -10.63
CA GLN A 135 1.98 2.48 -12.08
C GLN A 135 2.85 1.29 -12.50
N ARG A 136 4.04 1.12 -11.92
CA ARG A 136 4.89 -0.04 -12.20
C ARG A 136 4.25 -1.37 -11.81
N PHE A 137 3.51 -1.43 -10.70
CA PHE A 137 2.78 -2.65 -10.32
C PHE A 137 1.62 -2.98 -11.26
N ARG A 138 1.05 -1.97 -11.92
CA ARG A 138 -0.08 -2.13 -12.85
C ARG A 138 0.33 -2.55 -14.26
N ILE A 139 1.58 -2.30 -14.67
CA ILE A 139 2.07 -2.78 -15.96
C ILE A 139 2.09 -4.31 -15.87
N PRO A 140 1.24 -5.03 -16.62
CA PRO A 140 1.27 -6.47 -16.60
C PRO A 140 2.68 -6.90 -16.97
N LYS A 141 3.31 -7.72 -16.12
CA LYS A 141 4.53 -8.44 -16.51
C LYS A 141 4.20 -9.53 -17.53
N THR A 142 3.45 -9.18 -18.58
CA THR A 142 3.49 -9.90 -19.84
C THR A 142 4.87 -9.66 -20.40
N LYS A 143 5.82 -10.47 -19.91
CA LYS A 143 6.91 -10.92 -20.77
C LYS A 143 6.18 -11.47 -21.98
N PRO A 144 6.31 -10.89 -23.19
CA PRO A 144 5.95 -11.64 -24.37
C PRO A 144 6.75 -12.93 -24.22
N LEU A 145 6.08 -14.07 -24.11
CA LEU A 145 6.78 -15.30 -24.44
C LEU A 145 7.23 -15.06 -25.87
N GLU A 146 8.52 -14.84 -26.06
CA GLU A 146 9.16 -15.12 -27.34
C GLU A 146 8.97 -16.62 -27.55
N LEU A 147 7.78 -16.99 -28.05
CA LEU A 147 7.53 -18.30 -28.59
C LEU A 147 8.59 -18.46 -29.69
N PRO A 148 9.44 -19.50 -29.62
CA PRO A 148 10.40 -19.76 -30.67
C PRO A 148 9.63 -19.80 -32.00
N LEU A 149 9.94 -18.86 -32.89
CA LEU A 149 9.36 -18.79 -34.24
C LEU A 149 9.57 -20.10 -35.01
N ASP A 150 10.51 -20.95 -34.57
CA ASP A 150 10.78 -22.28 -35.11
C ASP A 150 9.63 -23.28 -34.92
N VAL A 151 8.65 -23.04 -34.01
CA VAL A 151 7.49 -23.95 -33.82
C VAL A 151 6.36 -23.64 -34.79
N LEU A 152 6.35 -22.47 -35.44
CA LEU A 152 5.33 -22.12 -36.46
C LEU A 152 5.74 -22.54 -37.88
N ALA A 153 6.95 -23.06 -38.07
CA ALA A 153 7.45 -23.52 -39.37
C ALA A 153 7.22 -25.02 -39.62
N SER A 154 6.88 -25.82 -38.61
CA SER A 154 6.45 -27.21 -38.81
C SER A 154 4.94 -27.23 -39.09
N GLY A 155 4.57 -27.14 -40.37
CA GLY A 155 3.20 -27.25 -40.86
C GLY A 155 2.63 -28.67 -40.73
N GLU A 156 2.50 -29.17 -39.51
CA GLU A 156 1.60 -30.28 -39.19
C GLU A 156 0.44 -29.73 -38.37
N GLU A 157 -0.64 -29.40 -39.07
CA GLU A 157 -1.95 -29.06 -38.50
C GLU A 157 -2.50 -30.25 -37.70
N SER A 158 -2.11 -30.35 -36.43
CA SER A 158 -2.74 -31.26 -35.49
C SER A 158 -3.81 -30.50 -34.71
N GLN A 159 -5.01 -30.51 -35.27
CA GLN A 159 -6.20 -29.80 -34.79
C GLN A 159 -6.61 -30.20 -33.36
N ASP A 160 -6.11 -31.35 -32.88
CA ASP A 160 -6.33 -31.86 -31.52
C ASP A 160 -5.51 -31.10 -30.45
N VAL A 161 -4.35 -30.56 -30.79
CA VAL A 161 -3.49 -29.82 -29.84
C VAL A 161 -4.04 -28.41 -29.58
N GLN A 162 -4.68 -27.78 -30.57
CA GLN A 162 -5.33 -26.47 -30.40
C GLN A 162 -6.58 -26.55 -29.49
N ASN A 163 -7.29 -27.68 -29.50
CA ASN A 163 -8.42 -27.91 -28.61
C ASN A 163 -7.97 -28.18 -27.17
N ASP A 164 -6.91 -28.97 -26.97
CA ASP A 164 -6.33 -29.22 -25.65
C ASP A 164 -5.73 -27.96 -25.01
N ILE A 165 -5.09 -27.08 -25.80
CA ILE A 165 -4.59 -25.78 -25.30
C ILE A 165 -5.76 -24.86 -24.94
N SER A 166 -6.81 -24.81 -25.76
CA SER A 166 -8.01 -24.01 -25.46
C SER A 166 -8.76 -24.50 -24.22
N ASP A 167 -8.87 -25.81 -24.01
CA ASP A 167 -9.53 -26.38 -22.84
C ASP A 167 -8.65 -26.33 -21.59
N ALA A 168 -7.32 -26.43 -21.71
CA ALA A 168 -6.39 -26.14 -20.62
C ALA A 168 -6.41 -24.65 -20.24
N TYR A 169 -6.55 -23.74 -21.21
CA TYR A 169 -6.69 -22.30 -20.96
C TYR A 169 -8.05 -21.96 -20.32
N ARG A 170 -9.12 -22.64 -20.75
CA ARG A 170 -10.48 -22.50 -20.20
C ARG A 170 -10.58 -23.14 -18.80
N GLN A 171 -9.86 -24.22 -18.52
CA GLN A 171 -9.74 -24.80 -17.17
C GLN A 171 -8.85 -23.96 -16.24
N ALA A 172 -7.73 -23.41 -16.75
CA ALA A 172 -6.87 -22.50 -15.99
C ALA A 172 -7.55 -21.15 -15.70
N SER A 173 -8.43 -20.68 -16.59
CA SER A 173 -9.17 -19.42 -16.45
C SER A 173 -10.54 -19.58 -15.79
N GLY A 174 -11.08 -20.80 -15.66
CA GLY A 174 -12.48 -21.04 -15.32
C GLY A 174 -12.76 -21.65 -13.93
N ALA A 175 -11.75 -22.08 -13.17
CA ALA A 175 -11.98 -22.82 -11.92
C ALA A 175 -11.95 -22.01 -10.61
N ASN A 176 -11.81 -20.67 -10.66
CA ASN A 176 -11.86 -19.83 -9.46
C ASN A 176 -12.64 -18.51 -9.65
N THR A 177 -13.54 -18.49 -10.63
CA THR A 177 -14.36 -17.32 -10.99
C THR A 177 -15.72 -17.36 -10.29
N LEU A 178 -15.74 -17.78 -9.02
CA LEU A 178 -16.84 -17.43 -8.12
C LEU A 178 -16.56 -16.01 -7.63
N GLU A 179 -17.21 -15.05 -8.28
CA GLU A 179 -17.43 -13.67 -7.80
C GLU A 179 -16.19 -12.83 -7.46
N ARG A 180 -15.16 -12.82 -8.31
CA ARG A 180 -14.33 -11.61 -8.41
C ARG A 180 -15.17 -10.52 -9.09
N ARG A 181 -15.97 -9.80 -8.30
CA ARG A 181 -16.39 -8.43 -8.68
C ARG A 181 -15.13 -7.74 -9.19
N ALA A 182 -15.18 -7.17 -10.39
CA ALA A 182 -14.05 -6.43 -10.93
C ALA A 182 -13.64 -5.38 -9.89
N GLU A 183 -12.53 -5.62 -9.19
CA GLU A 183 -12.01 -4.71 -8.18
C GLU A 183 -11.66 -3.43 -8.92
N THR A 184 -12.47 -2.38 -8.71
CA THR A 184 -12.20 -1.08 -9.33
C THR A 184 -10.81 -0.59 -8.88
N PRO A 185 -10.11 0.19 -9.70
CA PRO A 185 -8.82 0.79 -9.32
C PRO A 185 -8.86 1.49 -7.95
N GLU A 186 -9.99 2.10 -7.60
CA GLU A 186 -10.27 2.75 -6.33
C GLU A 186 -10.38 1.74 -5.18
N SER A 187 -11.05 0.60 -5.40
CA SER A 187 -11.16 -0.47 -4.39
C SER A 187 -9.81 -1.12 -4.08
N LEU A 188 -8.93 -1.26 -5.09
CA LEU A 188 -7.56 -1.75 -4.92
C LEU A 188 -6.70 -0.76 -4.13
N LEU A 189 -6.84 0.54 -4.40
CA LEU A 189 -6.13 1.59 -3.70
C LEU A 189 -6.57 1.65 -2.23
N LEU A 190 -7.88 1.64 -1.98
CA LEU A 190 -8.44 1.59 -0.65
C LEU A 190 -7.99 0.33 0.10
N HIS A 191 -7.96 -0.83 -0.55
CA HIS A 191 -7.47 -2.06 0.05
C HIS A 191 -6.01 -1.95 0.50
N ALA A 192 -5.12 -1.42 -0.34
CA ALA A 192 -3.72 -1.29 0.04
C ALA A 192 -3.46 -0.21 1.09
N GLU A 193 -4.20 0.90 1.07
CA GLU A 193 -4.12 1.90 2.15
C GLU A 193 -4.52 1.28 3.50
N ARG A 194 -5.57 0.47 3.51
CA ARG A 194 -5.98 -0.31 4.70
C ARG A 194 -4.91 -1.31 5.14
N VAL A 195 -4.25 -2.00 4.20
CA VAL A 195 -3.14 -2.93 4.51
C VAL A 195 -1.95 -2.21 5.13
N VAL A 196 -1.57 -1.05 4.60
CA VAL A 196 -0.46 -0.23 5.14
C VAL A 196 -0.79 0.30 6.54
N ALA A 197 -2.00 0.82 6.75
CA ALA A 197 -2.45 1.29 8.05
C ALA A 197 -2.44 0.16 9.09
N LEU A 198 -2.95 -1.01 8.72
CA LEU A 198 -2.93 -2.20 9.57
C LEU A 198 -1.50 -2.63 9.92
N GLN A 199 -0.58 -2.58 8.96
CA GLN A 199 0.83 -2.91 9.19
C GLN A 199 1.48 -1.95 10.21
N GLN A 200 1.26 -0.64 10.05
CA GLN A 200 1.82 0.36 10.97
C GLN A 200 1.32 0.18 12.41
N ALA A 201 0.03 -0.09 12.59
CA ALA A 201 -0.51 -0.36 13.91
C ALA A 201 0.04 -1.66 14.52
N VAL A 202 0.20 -2.73 13.74
CA VAL A 202 0.85 -3.96 14.22
C VAL A 202 2.29 -3.69 14.64
N GLU A 203 3.02 -2.85 13.90
CA GLU A 203 4.40 -2.44 14.22
C GLU A 203 4.49 -1.62 15.51
N GLN A 204 3.49 -0.79 15.83
CA GLN A 204 3.44 0.00 17.06
C GLN A 204 3.05 -0.84 18.30
N LEU A 205 2.15 -1.81 18.13
CA LEU A 205 1.61 -2.60 19.25
C LEU A 205 2.48 -3.80 19.64
N GLN A 206 3.43 -4.20 18.80
CA GLN A 206 4.18 -5.45 18.96
C GLN A 206 5.69 -5.22 18.90
N SER A 207 6.43 -6.04 19.66
CA SER A 207 7.89 -6.07 19.55
C SER A 207 8.33 -6.47 18.13
N GLY A 208 9.48 -5.99 17.66
CA GLY A 208 9.97 -6.26 16.30
C GLY A 208 10.05 -7.75 15.92
N LYS A 209 10.27 -8.65 16.89
CA LYS A 209 10.25 -10.11 16.64
C LYS A 209 8.84 -10.63 16.31
N TYR A 210 7.81 -10.11 16.97
CA TYR A 210 6.41 -10.52 16.75
C TYR A 210 5.86 -9.99 15.44
N VAL A 211 6.26 -8.78 15.05
CA VAL A 211 5.98 -8.23 13.72
C VAL A 211 6.55 -9.14 12.64
N LYS A 212 7.82 -9.55 12.77
CA LYS A 212 8.46 -10.48 11.80
C LYS A 212 7.71 -11.81 11.69
N ILE A 213 7.26 -12.39 12.80
CA ILE A 213 6.45 -13.62 12.78
C ILE A 213 5.17 -13.43 11.98
N LEU A 214 4.43 -12.34 12.19
CA LEU A 214 3.20 -12.06 11.45
C LEU A 214 3.47 -11.79 9.97
N ARG A 215 4.51 -11.02 9.66
CA ARG A 215 4.93 -10.67 8.31
C ARG A 215 5.21 -11.93 7.48
N TYR A 216 6.10 -12.82 7.94
CA TYR A 216 6.39 -14.06 7.21
C TYR A 216 5.21 -15.05 7.19
N SER A 217 4.31 -14.97 8.17
CA SER A 217 3.14 -15.86 8.23
C SER A 217 2.03 -15.48 7.24
N TYR A 218 1.83 -14.19 6.99
CA TYR A 218 0.61 -13.68 6.36
C TYR A 218 0.82 -12.64 5.26
N GLN A 219 1.96 -11.93 5.24
CA GLN A 219 2.24 -10.90 4.22
C GLN A 219 3.27 -11.43 3.23
N GLU A 220 4.45 -11.77 3.71
CA GLU A 220 5.55 -12.35 2.94
C GLU A 220 5.46 -13.86 3.00
N ILE A 221 4.33 -14.43 2.59
CA ILE A 221 4.05 -15.89 2.71
C ILE A 221 5.08 -16.71 1.94
N TYR A 222 5.66 -16.13 0.88
CA TYR A 222 6.64 -16.76 0.02
C TYR A 222 7.97 -16.00 0.06
N ARG A 223 9.07 -16.74 -0.04
CA ARG A 223 10.41 -16.22 -0.29
C ARG A 223 10.94 -16.75 -1.60
N VAL A 224 11.82 -15.98 -2.23
CA VAL A 224 12.53 -16.43 -3.42
C VAL A 224 13.83 -17.09 -2.96
N THR A 225 14.02 -18.37 -3.33
CA THR A 225 15.27 -19.10 -3.07
C THR A 225 16.35 -18.69 -4.08
N PRO A 226 17.64 -18.97 -3.82
CA PRO A 226 18.74 -18.58 -4.73
C PRO A 226 18.60 -19.14 -6.16
N ASP A 227 17.89 -20.24 -6.33
CA ASP A 227 17.53 -20.85 -7.63
C ASP A 227 16.27 -20.23 -8.28
N GLY A 228 15.77 -19.12 -7.72
CA GLY A 228 14.64 -18.35 -8.27
C GLY A 228 13.25 -18.94 -7.96
N ARG A 229 13.15 -20.01 -7.17
CA ARG A 229 11.86 -20.63 -6.84
C ARG A 229 11.16 -19.87 -5.71
N SER A 230 9.83 -19.77 -5.82
CA SER A 230 8.99 -19.22 -4.77
C SER A 230 8.61 -20.33 -3.79
N VAL A 231 9.11 -20.25 -2.56
CA VAL A 231 8.86 -21.26 -1.51
C VAL A 231 8.15 -20.61 -0.34
N LYS A 232 7.12 -21.28 0.18
CA LYS A 232 6.37 -20.80 1.34
C LYS A 232 7.23 -20.87 2.60
N TRP A 233 7.18 -19.84 3.45
CA TRP A 233 7.83 -19.88 4.75
C TRP A 233 7.28 -20.99 5.63
N THR A 234 8.19 -21.77 6.21
CA THR A 234 7.90 -22.76 7.25
C THR A 234 8.14 -22.18 8.64
N ASP A 235 7.47 -22.73 9.65
CA ASP A 235 7.67 -22.33 11.05
C ASP A 235 9.13 -22.50 11.49
N ALA A 236 9.86 -23.48 10.95
CA ALA A 236 11.27 -23.69 11.24
C ALA A 236 12.15 -22.56 10.69
N GLU A 237 11.87 -22.08 9.47
CA GLU A 237 12.59 -20.98 8.85
C GLU A 237 12.27 -19.64 9.53
N ILE A 238 11.00 -19.40 9.83
CA ILE A 238 10.57 -18.22 10.59
C ILE A 238 11.29 -18.20 11.93
N ALA A 239 11.34 -19.34 12.63
CA ALA A 239 12.01 -19.46 13.92
C ALA A 239 13.51 -19.15 13.86
N LYS A 240 14.19 -19.66 12.82
CA LYS A 240 15.61 -19.36 12.57
C LYS A 240 15.83 -17.85 12.40
N GLU A 241 14.98 -17.19 11.63
CA GLU A 241 15.09 -15.77 11.31
C GLU A 241 14.83 -14.85 12.51
N VAL A 242 13.97 -15.25 13.45
CA VAL A 242 13.65 -14.46 14.65
C VAL A 242 14.43 -14.89 15.91
N GLY A 243 15.26 -15.94 15.80
CA GLY A 243 16.05 -16.49 16.89
C GLY A 243 15.20 -17.16 17.98
N LEU A 244 14.26 -18.02 17.58
CA LEU A 244 13.36 -18.79 18.46
C LEU A 244 13.37 -20.28 18.12
N ALA A 245 12.73 -21.09 18.96
CA ALA A 245 12.53 -22.51 18.68
C ALA A 245 11.39 -22.73 17.66
N PRO A 246 11.52 -23.61 16.65
CA PRO A 246 10.46 -23.89 15.66
C PRO A 246 9.09 -24.22 16.28
N SER A 247 9.08 -25.04 17.32
CA SER A 247 7.86 -25.46 18.03
C SER A 247 7.13 -24.32 18.75
N SER A 248 7.78 -23.17 18.93
CA SER A 248 7.19 -22.00 19.60
C SER A 248 6.43 -21.07 18.64
N ILE A 249 6.71 -21.10 17.33
CA ILE A 249 6.19 -20.14 16.36
C ILE A 249 4.67 -20.19 16.27
N ALA A 250 4.07 -21.36 16.11
CA ALA A 250 2.61 -21.50 16.09
C ALA A 250 1.95 -20.93 17.35
N LYS A 251 2.48 -21.26 18.55
CA LYS A 251 1.93 -20.80 19.83
C LYS A 251 2.07 -19.28 20.01
N ILE A 252 3.23 -18.72 19.63
CA ILE A 252 3.49 -17.28 19.71
C ILE A 252 2.58 -16.53 18.73
N ARG A 253 2.46 -17.02 17.49
CA ARG A 253 1.57 -16.45 16.47
C ARG A 253 0.12 -16.41 16.96
N GLU A 254 -0.36 -17.49 17.55
CA GLU A 254 -1.71 -17.53 18.13
C GLU A 254 -1.88 -16.52 19.26
N ARG A 255 -0.89 -16.41 20.15
CA ARG A 255 -0.90 -15.43 21.24
C ARG A 255 -0.92 -13.99 20.73
N ILE A 256 -0.11 -13.67 19.71
CA ILE A 256 -0.09 -12.34 19.09
C ILE A 256 -1.46 -12.02 18.49
N LEU A 257 -2.03 -12.94 17.70
CA LEU A 257 -3.33 -12.74 17.07
C LEU A 257 -4.46 -12.59 18.09
N ARG A 258 -4.38 -13.32 19.21
CA ARG A 258 -5.32 -13.16 20.33
C ARG A 258 -5.18 -11.79 20.97
N ARG A 259 -3.95 -11.34 21.25
CA ARG A 259 -3.70 -10.01 21.82
C ARG A 259 -4.19 -8.89 20.90
N LEU A 260 -3.90 -8.96 19.59
CA LEU A 260 -4.39 -7.99 18.62
C LEU A 260 -5.92 -7.99 18.56
N ARG A 261 -6.55 -9.17 18.61
CA ARG A 261 -8.01 -9.27 18.66
C ARG A 261 -8.58 -8.65 19.93
N ASP A 262 -7.95 -8.87 21.07
CA ASP A 262 -8.45 -8.41 22.37
C ASP A 262 -8.10 -6.94 22.65
N ASP A 263 -7.23 -6.32 21.85
CA ASP A 263 -6.87 -4.91 21.95
C ASP A 263 -7.99 -3.99 21.44
N PRO A 264 -8.52 -3.07 22.27
CA PRO A 264 -9.67 -2.24 21.90
C PRO A 264 -9.31 -1.18 20.84
N GLU A 265 -8.11 -0.61 20.90
CA GLU A 265 -7.66 0.40 19.93
C GLU A 265 -7.45 -0.24 18.55
N PHE A 266 -6.83 -1.42 18.52
CA PHE A 266 -6.69 -2.19 17.29
C PHE A 266 -8.05 -2.57 16.72
N ARG A 267 -9.00 -3.06 17.54
CA ARG A 267 -10.34 -3.39 17.08
C ARG A 267 -11.07 -2.19 16.46
N GLN A 268 -11.08 -1.06 17.15
CA GLN A 268 -11.69 0.17 16.66
C GLN A 268 -11.08 0.56 15.30
N MET A 269 -9.75 0.53 15.20
CA MET A 269 -9.06 0.83 13.94
C MET A 269 -9.44 -0.16 12.83
N VAL A 270 -9.52 -1.46 13.10
CA VAL A 270 -9.93 -2.42 12.05
C VAL A 270 -11.41 -2.23 11.67
N GLU A 271 -12.29 -1.89 12.60
CA GLU A 271 -13.68 -1.52 12.32
C GLU A 271 -13.77 -0.25 11.47
N ASP A 272 -12.98 0.77 11.77
CA ASP A 272 -12.92 2.02 10.99
C ASP A 272 -12.39 1.76 9.57
N LEU A 273 -11.37 0.91 9.46
CA LEU A 273 -10.74 0.59 8.19
C LEU A 273 -11.60 -0.35 7.34
N PHE A 274 -12.20 -1.39 7.90
CA PHE A 274 -12.85 -2.47 7.14
C PHE A 274 -14.37 -2.55 7.32
N GLY A 275 -14.96 -1.69 8.17
CA GLY A 275 -16.37 -1.68 8.54
C GLY A 275 -16.70 -2.67 9.66
N ALA A 276 -17.75 -2.41 10.46
CA ALA A 276 -18.12 -3.21 11.63
C ALA A 276 -18.33 -4.72 11.34
N ASP A 277 -18.65 -5.08 10.09
CA ASP A 277 -18.97 -6.46 9.69
C ASP A 277 -17.75 -7.34 9.35
N TRP A 278 -16.53 -6.81 9.46
CA TRP A 278 -15.31 -7.50 9.02
C TRP A 278 -15.00 -8.80 9.80
N LEU A 279 -15.51 -8.93 11.02
CA LEU A 279 -15.39 -10.15 11.84
C LEU A 279 -16.57 -11.12 11.66
N THR A 280 -17.76 -10.61 11.34
CA THR A 280 -19.03 -11.35 11.37
C THR A 280 -19.12 -12.41 10.26
N GLU A 281 -18.61 -12.13 9.06
CA GLU A 281 -18.59 -13.09 7.95
C GLU A 281 -17.74 -14.34 8.24
N ARG A 282 -16.63 -14.20 8.98
CA ARG A 282 -15.76 -15.34 9.32
C ARG A 282 -16.28 -16.19 10.46
N GLU A 283 -17.04 -15.61 11.40
CA GLU A 283 -17.68 -16.37 12.48
C GLU A 283 -18.84 -17.21 11.96
N LEU A 284 -19.61 -16.71 11.00
CA LEU A 284 -20.67 -17.46 10.31
C LEU A 284 -20.08 -18.63 9.51
N ALA A 285 -18.99 -18.42 8.78
CA ALA A 285 -18.30 -19.48 8.03
C ALA A 285 -17.71 -20.60 8.92
N ARG A 286 -17.33 -20.28 10.17
CA ARG A 286 -16.88 -21.28 11.16
C ARG A 286 -18.03 -22.05 11.81
N LYS A 287 -19.15 -21.38 12.11
CA LYS A 287 -20.33 -22.04 12.68
C LYS A 287 -21.04 -22.97 11.68
N GLY A 288 -20.95 -22.68 10.38
CA GLY A 288 -21.52 -23.53 9.31
C GLY A 288 -20.77 -24.83 8.99
N ARG A 289 -19.55 -25.06 9.55
CA ARG A 289 -18.74 -26.27 9.32
C ARG A 289 -18.73 -27.25 10.49
N VAL A 290 -19.78 -27.26 11.32
CA VAL A 290 -20.03 -28.43 12.18
C VAL A 290 -20.56 -29.54 11.27
N ARG A 291 -19.64 -30.35 10.72
CA ARG A 291 -20.01 -31.65 10.13
C ARG A 291 -20.67 -32.46 11.24
N THR A 292 -21.99 -32.56 11.22
CA THR A 292 -22.71 -33.62 11.92
C THR A 292 -22.14 -34.93 11.39
N ARG A 293 -21.29 -35.58 12.20
CA ARG A 293 -20.87 -36.96 11.92
C ARG A 293 -22.16 -37.79 11.82
N PRO A 294 -22.42 -38.49 10.71
CA PRO A 294 -23.50 -39.45 10.72
C PRO A 294 -23.20 -40.47 11.81
N VAL A 295 -24.11 -40.57 12.78
CA VAL A 295 -24.08 -41.59 13.82
C VAL A 295 -24.17 -42.92 13.08
N ARG A 296 -23.05 -43.65 13.05
CA ARG A 296 -22.98 -44.97 12.45
C ARG A 296 -23.88 -45.87 13.31
N ALA A 297 -25.06 -46.20 12.82
CA ALA A 297 -25.93 -47.18 13.46
C ALA A 297 -25.16 -48.50 13.51
N SER A 298 -24.75 -48.90 14.71
CA SER A 298 -24.18 -50.22 14.97
C SER A 298 -25.26 -51.25 14.66
N LYS A 299 -25.13 -51.90 13.51
CA LYS A 299 -25.93 -53.06 13.13
C LYS A 299 -25.50 -54.19 14.08
N LYS A 300 -26.30 -54.44 15.12
CA LYS A 300 -26.23 -55.68 15.90
C LYS A 300 -26.43 -56.83 14.92
N ILE A 301 -25.41 -57.66 14.78
CA ILE A 301 -25.53 -58.98 14.18
C ILE A 301 -25.90 -59.87 15.35
N ASP A 302 -27.15 -60.31 15.37
CA ASP A 302 -27.60 -61.37 16.26
C ASP A 302 -27.12 -62.69 15.65
N ASP A 303 -26.23 -63.38 16.37
CA ASP A 303 -25.83 -64.75 16.08
C ASP A 303 -27.00 -65.67 16.49
N GLU A 304 -27.83 -66.04 15.51
CA GLU A 304 -28.71 -67.19 15.62
C GLU A 304 -27.88 -68.48 15.45
N LYS A 305 -27.75 -69.19 16.58
CA LYS A 305 -27.53 -70.63 16.63
C LYS A 305 -28.65 -71.31 15.85
N GLU A 306 -28.33 -72.23 14.94
CA GLU A 306 -29.07 -73.48 14.81
C GLU A 306 -28.28 -74.55 14.01
N GLN A 307 -28.03 -75.65 14.73
CA GLN A 307 -27.89 -77.07 14.31
C GLN A 307 -26.63 -77.53 13.57
#